data_AF-A0A661EUT1-F1
#
_entry.id   AF-A0A661EUT1-F1
#
_cell.length_a   1.000
_cell.length_b   1.000
_cell.length_c   1.000
_cell.angle_alpha   90.00
_cell.angle_beta   90.00
_cell.angle_gamma   90.00
#
_symmetry.space_group_name_H-M   'P 1'
#
loop_
_entity.id
_entity.type
_entity.pdbx_description
1 polymer ?
#
loop_
_entity_poly.entity_id
_entity_poly.type
_entity_poly.pdbx_seq_one_letter_code
_entity_poly.pdbx_strand_id
1 'polypeptide(L)'
;AGTYSLITGATTTIRREVRPYSKRGPLNYGNTNRLLKNKSWDIALSKTGYINEAGRCLVMKVNIAGEPVSIVLLNSFGKLTPYGDSNRLRKWMLASS
;
A
#
# COMPACT_ATOMS: atom_id res chain seq x y z
N ALA A 1 -13.24 3.81 -11.76
CA ALA A 1 -12.85 4.32 -10.43
C ALA A 1 -14.00 4.03 -9.47
N GLY A 2 -13.73 3.34 -8.35
CA GLY A 2 -14.76 2.72 -7.50
C GLY A 2 -15.56 3.72 -6.66
N THR A 3 -16.71 3.25 -6.18
CA THR A 3 -17.76 3.92 -5.38
C THR A 3 -17.30 4.74 -4.16
N TYR A 4 -16.00 4.70 -3.79
CA TYR A 4 -15.45 5.32 -2.58
C TYR A 4 -14.17 6.12 -2.86
N SER A 5 -14.30 7.26 -3.56
CA SER A 5 -13.18 8.13 -3.95
C SER A 5 -12.33 8.61 -2.76
N LEU A 6 -12.95 8.92 -1.62
CA LEU A 6 -12.24 9.36 -0.41
C LEU A 6 -11.32 8.27 0.16
N ILE A 7 -11.76 7.01 0.16
CA ILE A 7 -10.97 5.88 0.66
C ILE A 7 -9.79 5.63 -0.29
N THR A 8 -10.02 5.66 -1.60
CA THR A 8 -8.94 5.59 -2.60
C THR A 8 -7.91 6.68 -2.34
N GLY A 9 -8.31 7.94 -2.29
CA GLY A 9 -7.38 9.05 -2.03
C GLY A 9 -6.63 8.88 -0.71
N ALA A 10 -7.31 8.55 0.37
CA ALA A 10 -6.70 8.37 1.69
C ALA A 10 -5.66 7.22 1.73
N THR A 11 -5.88 6.15 0.98
CA THR A 11 -5.02 4.95 1.00
C THR A 11 -3.89 4.97 -0.03
N THR A 12 -3.98 5.81 -1.06
CA THR A 12 -2.97 5.90 -2.14
C THR A 12 -2.15 7.18 -2.13
N THR A 13 -2.59 8.24 -1.40
CA THR A 13 -1.81 9.46 -1.25
C THR A 13 -0.48 9.16 -0.57
N ILE A 14 0.64 9.46 -1.24
CA ILE A 14 2.00 9.17 -0.76
C ILE A 14 2.35 10.01 0.47
N ARG A 15 1.96 11.29 0.47
CA ARG A 15 2.22 12.23 1.56
C ARG A 15 1.09 13.25 1.65
N ARG A 16 0.70 13.61 2.86
CA ARG A 16 -0.28 14.67 3.13
C ARG A 16 0.23 15.57 4.23
N GLU A 17 0.23 16.86 3.97
CA GLU A 17 0.44 17.88 4.99
C GLU A 17 -0.91 18.34 5.54
N VAL A 18 -1.03 18.53 6.85
CA VAL A 18 -2.21 19.14 7.48
C VAL A 18 -1.77 20.14 8.57
N ARG A 19 -2.59 21.17 8.81
CA ARG A 19 -2.31 22.24 9.80
C ARG A 19 -3.46 22.35 10.80
N PRO A 20 -3.62 21.37 11.71
CA PRO A 20 -4.76 21.33 12.62
C PRO A 20 -4.66 22.37 13.76
N TYR A 21 -3.48 22.95 13.99
CA TYR A 21 -3.25 23.89 15.08
C TYR A 21 -2.75 25.24 14.55
N SER A 22 -3.38 26.33 14.97
CA SER A 22 -3.06 27.69 14.51
C SER A 22 -1.66 28.19 14.91
N LYS A 23 -1.12 27.70 16.03
CA LYS A 23 0.18 28.12 16.60
C LYS A 23 1.28 27.05 16.50
N ARG A 24 1.04 25.95 15.78
CA ARG A 24 2.05 24.90 15.57
C ARG A 24 2.32 24.71 14.08
N GLY A 25 3.51 24.19 13.78
CA GLY A 25 3.89 23.82 12.42
C GLY A 25 3.00 22.71 11.84
N PRO A 26 3.13 22.45 10.53
CA PRO A 26 2.34 21.40 9.86
C PRO A 26 2.67 19.99 10.36
N LEU A 27 1.66 19.14 10.42
CA LEU A 27 1.82 17.70 10.58
C LEU A 27 1.97 17.05 9.20
N ASN A 28 3.03 16.27 9.06
CA ASN A 28 3.36 15.56 7.83
C ASN A 28 3.04 14.07 7.97
N TYR A 29 2.08 13.58 7.20
CA TYR A 29 1.71 12.17 7.14
C TYR A 29 2.29 11.54 5.88
N GLY A 30 3.09 10.48 6.05
CA GLY A 30 3.60 9.67 4.95
C GLY A 30 2.92 8.32 4.91
N ASN A 31 2.56 7.87 3.71
CA ASN A 31 2.04 6.52 3.54
C ASN A 31 3.14 5.49 3.81
N THR A 32 2.81 4.50 4.63
CA THR A 32 3.73 3.44 5.02
C THR A 32 3.95 2.42 3.92
N ASN A 33 3.01 2.29 2.97
CA ASN A 33 3.15 1.41 1.81
C ASN A 33 4.17 2.01 0.82
N ARG A 34 5.37 1.42 0.80
CA ARG A 34 6.48 1.88 -0.03
C ARG A 34 6.25 1.67 -1.53
N LEU A 35 5.37 0.73 -1.89
CA LEU A 35 5.10 0.39 -3.29
C LEU A 35 4.36 1.51 -4.03
N LEU A 36 3.66 2.40 -3.32
CA LEU A 36 3.04 3.60 -3.92
C LEU A 36 4.06 4.57 -4.53
N LYS A 37 5.34 4.47 -4.17
CA LYS A 37 6.42 5.27 -4.78
C LYS A 37 6.98 4.63 -6.05
N ASN A 38 6.61 3.38 -6.34
CA ASN A 38 7.06 2.64 -7.50
C ASN A 38 6.01 2.75 -8.62
N LYS A 39 6.36 3.44 -9.71
CA LYS A 39 5.47 3.66 -10.86
C LYS A 39 5.02 2.37 -11.56
N SER A 40 5.74 1.26 -11.36
CA SER A 40 5.38 -0.05 -11.93
C SER A 40 4.22 -0.75 -11.21
N TRP A 41 3.76 -0.20 -10.09
CA TRP A 41 2.62 -0.67 -9.32
C TRP A 41 1.42 0.26 -9.53
N ASP A 42 0.33 -0.27 -10.08
CA ASP A 42 -0.97 0.40 -10.13
C ASP A 42 -1.81 -0.05 -8.94
N ILE A 43 -1.83 0.76 -7.87
CA ILE A 43 -2.47 0.44 -6.59
C ILE A 43 -3.72 1.30 -6.43
N ALA A 44 -4.89 0.66 -6.43
CA ALA A 44 -6.17 1.33 -6.25
C ALA A 44 -6.53 1.54 -4.77
N LEU A 45 -6.12 0.62 -3.88
CA LEU A 45 -6.35 0.66 -2.44
C LEU A 45 -5.22 -0.05 -1.71
N SER A 46 -4.84 0.41 -0.51
CA SER A 46 -3.88 -0.33 0.31
C SER A 46 -3.95 -0.06 1.81
N LYS A 47 -3.44 -1.00 2.59
CA LYS A 47 -3.17 -0.82 4.02
C LYS A 47 -1.99 -1.68 4.46
N THR A 48 -1.14 -1.12 5.32
CA THR A 48 -0.11 -1.87 6.07
C THR A 48 -0.54 -2.04 7.53
N GLY A 49 -0.20 -3.16 8.15
CA GLY A 49 -0.43 -3.44 9.57
C GLY A 49 0.79 -4.06 10.23
N TYR A 50 0.95 -3.83 11.53
CA TYR A 50 1.94 -4.51 12.36
C TYR A 50 1.50 -4.49 13.82
N ILE A 51 1.48 -5.67 14.42
CA ILE A 51 1.48 -5.91 15.88
C ILE A 51 2.38 -7.11 16.14
N ASN A 52 2.80 -7.33 17.39
CA ASN A 52 3.76 -8.40 17.71
C ASN A 52 3.20 -9.79 17.37
N GLU A 53 1.92 -10.01 17.61
CA GLU A 53 1.22 -11.28 17.50
C GLU A 53 0.90 -11.65 16.04
N ALA A 54 0.66 -10.65 15.18
CA ALA A 54 0.25 -10.84 13.79
C ALA A 54 1.40 -10.65 12.78
N GLY A 55 2.60 -10.30 13.25
CA GLY A 55 3.71 -9.92 12.37
C GLY A 55 3.35 -8.73 11.49
N ARG A 56 3.97 -8.64 10.30
CA ARG A 56 3.67 -7.59 9.33
C ARG A 56 2.64 -8.05 8.32
N CYS A 57 1.65 -7.21 8.10
CA CYS A 57 0.57 -7.44 7.16
C CYS A 57 0.54 -6.35 6.07
N LEU A 58 0.17 -6.75 4.87
CA LEU A 58 -0.04 -5.85 3.73
C LEU A 58 -1.26 -6.34 2.95
N VAL A 59 -2.22 -5.45 2.74
CA VAL A 59 -3.35 -5.69 1.83
C VAL A 59 -3.37 -4.61 0.76
N MET A 60 -3.57 -5.00 -0.48
CA MET A 60 -3.64 -4.08 -1.60
C MET A 60 -4.63 -4.59 -2.67
N LYS A 61 -5.37 -3.67 -3.27
CA LYS A 61 -6.05 -3.90 -4.54
C LYS A 61 -5.21 -3.24 -5.64
N VAL A 62 -4.79 -4.03 -6.61
CA VAL A 62 -3.85 -3.62 -7.65
C VAL A 62 -4.35 -4.05 -9.02
N ASN A 63 -3.83 -3.42 -10.06
CA ASN A 63 -3.98 -3.87 -11.43
C ASN A 63 -2.61 -4.34 -11.94
N ILE A 64 -2.50 -5.59 -12.37
CA ILE A 64 -1.27 -6.19 -12.88
C ILE A 64 -1.56 -6.65 -14.30
N ALA A 65 -0.92 -6.03 -15.29
CA ALA A 65 -1.10 -6.35 -16.71
C ALA A 65 -2.57 -6.35 -17.19
N GLY A 66 -3.41 -5.47 -16.63
CA GLY A 66 -4.83 -5.39 -16.98
C GLY A 66 -5.74 -6.30 -16.13
N GLU A 67 -5.17 -7.15 -15.29
CA GLU A 67 -5.91 -8.00 -14.35
C GLU A 67 -6.07 -7.30 -12.99
N PRO A 68 -7.31 -7.09 -12.50
CA PRO A 68 -7.56 -6.55 -11.17
C PRO A 68 -7.39 -7.63 -10.09
N VAL A 69 -6.39 -7.46 -9.21
CA VAL A 69 -6.00 -8.45 -8.19
C VAL A 69 -6.08 -7.85 -6.79
N SER A 70 -6.57 -8.65 -5.83
CA SER A 70 -6.48 -8.34 -4.40
C SER A 70 -5.40 -9.20 -3.76
N ILE A 71 -4.35 -8.56 -3.25
CA ILE A 71 -3.23 -9.21 -2.57
C ILE A 71 -3.40 -9.05 -1.06
N VAL A 72 -3.33 -10.15 -0.31
CA VAL A 72 -3.36 -10.17 1.15
C VAL A 72 -2.16 -10.97 1.66
N LEU A 73 -1.26 -10.30 2.37
CA LEU A 73 -0.08 -10.90 2.99
C LEU A 73 -0.19 -10.74 4.51
N LEU A 74 -0.06 -11.85 5.24
CA LEU A 74 -0.20 -11.92 6.70
C LEU A 74 1.05 -12.56 7.31
N ASN A 75 1.31 -12.24 8.58
CA ASN A 75 2.33 -12.89 9.40
C ASN A 75 3.74 -12.89 8.77
N SER A 76 4.12 -11.82 8.07
CA SER A 76 5.47 -11.72 7.52
C SER A 76 6.46 -11.30 8.62
N PHE A 77 7.57 -12.02 8.72
CA PHE A 77 8.70 -11.68 9.59
C PHE A 77 9.63 -10.68 8.89
N GLY A 78 9.90 -9.54 9.51
CA GLY A 78 10.83 -8.53 9.00
C GLY A 78 10.19 -7.37 8.22
N LYS A 79 10.80 -6.19 8.31
CA LYS A 79 10.20 -4.92 7.87
C LYS A 79 9.89 -4.84 6.38
N LEU A 80 10.70 -5.50 5.56
CA LEU A 80 10.63 -5.40 4.10
C LEU A 80 9.96 -6.61 3.43
N THR A 81 9.71 -7.67 4.19
CA THR A 81 9.24 -8.96 3.69
C THR A 81 7.92 -8.86 2.91
N PRO A 82 6.86 -8.18 3.40
CA PRO A 82 5.62 -8.04 2.61
C PRO A 82 5.83 -7.39 1.24
N TYR A 83 6.79 -6.46 1.11
CA TYR A 83 7.08 -5.80 -0.15
C TYR A 83 7.90 -6.70 -1.09
N GLY A 84 8.85 -7.46 -0.54
CA GLY A 84 9.58 -8.47 -1.30
C GLY A 84 8.65 -9.55 -1.85
N ASP A 85 7.72 -10.03 -1.03
CA ASP A 85 6.73 -11.03 -1.42
C ASP A 85 5.74 -10.50 -2.46
N SER A 86 5.29 -9.24 -2.31
CA SER A 86 4.47 -8.57 -3.33
C SER A 86 5.19 -8.51 -4.69
N ASN A 87 6.49 -8.18 -4.69
CA ASN A 87 7.28 -8.14 -5.93
C ASN A 87 7.46 -9.53 -6.55
N ARG A 88 7.66 -10.57 -5.73
CA ARG A 88 7.72 -11.96 -6.20
C ARG A 88 6.40 -12.41 -6.80
N LEU A 89 5.28 -12.10 -6.15
CA LEU A 89 3.94 -12.42 -6.65
C LEU A 89 3.68 -11.72 -8.00
N ARG A 90 3.97 -10.42 -8.10
CA ARG A 90 3.85 -9.68 -9.36
C ARG A 90 4.72 -10.29 -10.47
N LYS A 91 5.97 -10.67 -10.16
CA LYS A 91 6.86 -11.32 -11.14
C LYS A 91 6.29 -12.65 -11.61
N TRP A 92 5.77 -13.45 -10.68
CA TRP A 92 5.15 -14.74 -11.01
C TRP A 92 3.93 -14.56 -11.92
N MET A 93 3.01 -13.65 -11.58
CA MET A 93 1.83 -13.38 -12.42
C MET A 93 2.19 -12.92 -13.83
N LEU A 94 3.17 -12.02 -13.96
CA LEU A 94 3.64 -11.52 -15.25
C LEU A 94 4.38 -12.58 -16.09
N ALA A 95 4.94 -13.62 -15.47
CA ALA A 95 5.59 -14.71 -16.17
C ALA A 95 4.59 -15.77 -16.68
N SER A 96 3.39 -15.81 -16.09
CA SER A 96 2.30 -16.71 -16.47
C SER A 96 1.28 -16.07 -17.43
N SER A 97 1.47 -14.79 -17.77
CA SER A 97 0.64 -14.03 -18.70
C SER A 97 1.16 -14.11 -20.14
#